data_AF-A0A8H6XLE8-F1
#
_entry.id   AF-A0A8H6XLE8-F1
#
_cell.length_a   1.000
_cell.length_b   1.000
_cell.length_c   1.000
_cell.angle_alpha   90.00
_cell.angle_beta   90.00
_cell.angle_gamma   90.00
#
_symmetry.space_group_name_H-M   'P 1'
#
loop_
_entity.id
_entity.type
_entity.pdbx_description
1 polymer ?
#
loop_
_entity_poly.entity_id
_entity_poly.type
_entity_poly.pdbx_seq_one_letter_code
_entity_poly.pdbx_strand_id
1 'polypeptide(L)'
;MAAAQEEVLATPELLELILVELPMRDLLVTVPLVSTTWQATTRTPALQHALFFLPNLNLPSSSAPVKNPLLVELFPPFFIDVDYVTAVTIMAMPWARAPAAFKRKEASWRHMLVTQPPARTVAVTELRVQWARISVRHARWNEPTALRIGKLYDLAVPFIDRVRSSFRIRWHGAPGDGVGVGSDTNLTLDIRYIESHKQLSRVDKQFESDANQAVDIEFGEWGPPPG
;
A
#
# COMPACT_ATOMS: atom_id res chain seq x y z
N MET A 1 31.21 -17.91 30.62
CA MET A 1 30.92 -17.17 29.37
C MET A 1 29.47 -16.71 29.25
N ALA A 2 28.49 -17.30 29.96
CA ALA A 2 27.08 -16.87 29.93
C ALA A 2 26.83 -15.44 30.45
N ALA A 3 27.61 -14.97 31.45
CA ALA A 3 27.38 -13.68 32.09
C ALA A 3 27.42 -12.47 31.13
N ALA A 4 28.38 -12.44 30.20
CA ALA A 4 28.51 -11.33 29.24
C ALA A 4 27.38 -11.33 28.20
N GLN A 5 26.90 -12.51 27.79
CA GLN A 5 25.76 -12.61 26.85
C GLN A 5 24.46 -12.15 27.52
N GLU A 6 24.25 -12.56 28.77
CA GLU A 6 23.07 -12.18 29.54
C GLU A 6 23.06 -10.67 29.84
N GLU A 7 24.22 -10.09 30.15
CA GLU A 7 24.39 -8.64 30.33
C GLU A 7 24.07 -7.84 29.06
N VAL A 8 24.52 -8.31 27.89
CA VAL A 8 24.18 -7.70 26.59
C VAL A 8 22.68 -7.76 26.33
N LEU A 9 22.03 -8.90 26.54
CA LEU A 9 20.60 -9.07 26.31
C LEU A 9 19.73 -8.34 27.36
N ALA A 10 20.28 -8.06 28.54
CA ALA A 10 19.63 -7.25 29.58
C ALA A 10 19.71 -5.75 29.30
N THR A 11 20.64 -5.31 28.43
CA THR A 11 20.83 -3.90 28.08
C THR A 11 19.90 -3.52 26.91
N PRO A 12 18.86 -2.69 27.11
CA PRO A 12 17.84 -2.42 26.09
C PRO A 12 18.37 -1.87 24.77
N GLU A 13 19.41 -1.03 24.80
CA GLU A 13 20.03 -0.41 23.64
C GLU A 13 20.78 -1.44 22.79
N LEU A 14 21.50 -2.36 23.44
CA LEU A 14 22.20 -3.45 22.75
C LEU A 14 21.22 -4.48 22.20
N LEU A 15 20.18 -4.81 22.98
CA LEU A 15 19.10 -5.67 22.51
C LEU A 15 18.39 -5.07 21.30
N GLU A 16 18.11 -3.77 21.30
CA GLU A 16 17.50 -3.08 20.15
C GLU A 16 18.37 -3.21 18.88
N LEU A 17 19.67 -2.96 18.99
CA LEU A 17 20.60 -3.10 17.85
C LEU A 17 20.65 -4.53 17.30
N ILE A 18 20.58 -5.54 18.17
CA ILE A 18 20.52 -6.94 17.74
C ILE A 18 19.20 -7.26 17.04
N LEU A 19 18.08 -6.79 17.62
CA LEU A 19 16.75 -7.09 17.09
C LEU A 19 16.50 -6.41 15.74
N VAL A 20 17.04 -5.22 15.49
CA VAL A 20 16.89 -4.51 14.20
C VAL A 20 17.44 -5.33 13.02
N GLU A 21 18.45 -6.17 13.25
CA GLU A 21 19.05 -7.03 12.21
C GLU A 21 18.21 -8.28 11.91
N LEU A 22 17.15 -8.56 12.67
CA LEU A 22 16.31 -9.74 12.47
C LEU A 22 15.28 -9.52 11.34
N PRO A 23 14.83 -10.61 10.68
CA PRO A 23 13.73 -10.53 9.73
C PRO A 23 12.46 -9.95 10.36
N MET A 24 11.77 -9.09 9.60
CA MET A 24 10.54 -8.41 10.04
C MET A 24 9.47 -9.37 10.60
N ARG A 25 9.35 -10.59 10.02
CA ARG A 25 8.41 -11.62 10.50
C ARG A 25 8.74 -12.08 11.91
N ASP A 26 10.01 -12.28 12.22
CA ASP A 26 10.47 -12.73 13.55
C ASP A 26 10.24 -11.64 14.59
N LEU A 27 10.47 -10.38 14.22
CA LEU A 27 10.20 -9.24 15.09
C LEU A 27 8.71 -9.08 15.45
N LEU A 28 7.82 -9.46 14.54
CA LEU A 28 6.37 -9.36 14.74
C LEU A 28 5.78 -10.56 15.51
N VAL A 29 6.35 -11.75 15.33
CA VAL A 29 5.73 -13.01 15.81
C VAL A 29 6.56 -13.69 16.89
N THR A 30 7.87 -13.82 16.68
CA THR A 30 8.74 -14.65 17.53
C THR A 30 9.29 -13.86 18.72
N VAL A 31 9.87 -12.69 18.47
CA VAL A 31 10.52 -11.84 19.47
C VAL A 31 9.58 -11.45 20.63
N PRO A 32 8.31 -11.05 20.41
CA PRO A 32 7.40 -10.70 21.50
C PRO A 32 7.03 -11.87 22.42
N LEU A 33 7.25 -13.12 21.99
CA LEU A 33 6.92 -14.32 22.76
C LEU A 33 8.06 -14.80 23.65
N VAL A 34 9.27 -14.26 23.49
CA VAL A 34 10.46 -14.67 24.25
C VAL A 34 10.38 -14.18 25.70
N SER A 35 10.10 -12.89 25.90
CA SER A 35 9.95 -12.27 27.23
C SER A 35 9.20 -10.96 27.15
N THR A 36 8.74 -10.45 28.30
CA THR A 36 8.12 -9.13 28.41
C THR A 36 9.09 -8.00 28.09
N THR A 37 10.38 -8.16 28.42
CA THR A 37 11.44 -7.20 28.06
C THR A 37 11.60 -7.12 26.55
N TRP A 38 11.70 -8.25 25.86
CA TRP A 38 11.82 -8.30 24.40
C TRP A 38 10.59 -7.72 23.71
N GLN A 39 9.40 -8.02 24.23
CA GLN A 39 8.16 -7.42 23.76
C GLN A 39 8.12 -5.90 23.98
N ALA A 40 8.67 -5.40 25.08
CA ALA A 40 8.78 -3.96 25.31
C ALA A 40 9.75 -3.32 24.31
N THR A 41 10.88 -3.98 24.01
CA THR A 41 11.86 -3.50 23.05
C THR A 41 11.26 -3.39 21.64
N THR A 42 10.38 -4.29 21.19
CA THR A 42 9.76 -4.14 19.85
C THR A 42 8.92 -2.88 19.68
N ARG A 43 8.55 -2.21 20.77
CA ARG A 43 7.79 -0.95 20.77
C ARG A 43 8.67 0.29 20.77
N THR A 44 9.99 0.15 20.78
CA THR A 44 10.90 1.30 20.72
C THR A 44 10.85 1.98 19.35
N PRO A 45 11.16 3.28 19.25
CA PRO A 45 11.10 4.00 17.99
C PRO A 45 11.94 3.38 16.88
N ALA A 46 13.15 2.90 17.16
CA ALA A 46 14.03 2.33 16.12
C ALA A 46 13.39 1.09 15.47
N LEU A 47 12.87 0.17 16.29
CA LEU A 47 12.17 -1.01 15.78
C LEU A 47 10.84 -0.66 15.13
N GLN A 48 10.11 0.33 15.63
CA GLN A 48 8.88 0.77 14.99
C GLN A 48 9.14 1.43 13.62
N HIS A 49 10.28 2.09 13.41
CA HIS A 49 10.73 2.55 12.09
C HIS A 49 11.14 1.38 11.19
N ALA A 50 11.89 0.40 11.71
CA ALA A 50 12.30 -0.79 10.97
C ALA A 50 11.11 -1.67 10.55
N LEU A 51 10.07 -1.74 11.40
CA LEU A 51 8.81 -2.44 11.16
C LEU A 51 7.81 -1.63 10.33
N PHE A 52 8.17 -0.44 9.83
CA PHE A 52 7.27 0.42 9.06
C PHE A 52 5.98 0.78 9.82
N PHE A 53 5.99 0.86 11.16
CA PHE A 53 4.86 1.39 11.92
C PHE A 53 4.95 2.91 12.12
N LEU A 54 6.19 3.43 12.20
CA LEU A 54 6.50 4.84 12.32
C LEU A 54 7.31 5.35 11.13
N PRO A 55 7.05 6.57 10.65
CA PRO A 55 7.75 7.15 9.51
C PRO A 55 9.21 7.44 9.83
N ASN A 56 10.14 6.82 9.10
CA ASN A 56 11.54 7.23 9.16
C ASN A 56 11.79 8.45 8.27
N LEU A 57 11.90 9.63 8.89
CA LEU A 57 12.14 10.91 8.21
C LEU A 57 13.63 11.25 8.05
N ASN A 58 14.51 10.45 8.63
CA ASN A 58 15.97 10.65 8.51
C ASN A 58 16.50 10.17 7.15
N LEU A 59 15.67 9.48 6.38
CA LEU A 59 15.98 9.11 5.00
C LEU A 59 15.86 10.35 4.11
N PRO A 60 16.88 10.66 3.29
CA PRO A 60 16.82 11.80 2.40
C PRO A 60 15.66 11.62 1.41
N SER A 61 14.91 12.69 1.15
CA SER A 61 13.78 12.68 0.21
C SER A 61 14.16 12.25 -1.21
N SER A 62 15.45 12.31 -1.56
CA SER A 62 16.01 11.85 -2.84
C SER A 62 16.31 10.35 -2.88
N SER A 63 16.27 9.64 -1.74
CA SER A 63 16.44 8.18 -1.72
C SER A 63 15.29 7.51 -2.47
N ALA A 64 15.61 6.49 -3.26
CA ALA A 64 14.60 5.60 -3.81
C ALA A 64 13.70 5.06 -2.67
N PRO A 65 12.36 5.16 -2.80
CA PRO A 65 11.46 4.64 -1.79
C PRO A 65 11.61 3.12 -1.61
N VAL A 66 11.93 2.70 -0.40
CA VAL A 66 11.98 1.29 -0.02
C VAL A 66 10.56 0.83 0.28
N LYS A 67 10.07 -0.17 -0.46
CA LYS A 67 8.76 -0.80 -0.21
C LYS A 67 8.83 -1.71 1.00
N ASN A 68 7.73 -1.79 1.75
CA ASN A 68 7.65 -2.66 2.92
C ASN A 68 7.71 -4.14 2.52
N PRO A 69 8.76 -4.90 2.90
CA PRO A 69 8.99 -6.26 2.41
C PRO A 69 7.88 -7.24 2.82
N LEU A 70 7.32 -7.11 4.02
CA LEU A 70 6.20 -7.95 4.45
C LEU A 70 4.97 -7.69 3.60
N LEU A 71 4.69 -6.43 3.28
CA LEU A 71 3.54 -6.08 2.46
C LEU A 71 3.73 -6.44 1.00
N VAL A 72 4.95 -6.41 0.47
CA VAL A 72 5.27 -6.93 -0.87
C VAL A 72 4.93 -8.42 -0.97
N GLU A 73 5.24 -9.19 0.06
CA GLU A 73 4.95 -10.63 0.08
C GLU A 73 3.45 -10.92 0.28
N LEU A 74 2.79 -10.18 1.18
CA LEU A 74 1.37 -10.39 1.47
C LEU A 74 0.47 -9.80 0.39
N PHE A 75 0.84 -8.67 -0.21
CA PHE A 75 0.07 -7.93 -1.20
C PHE A 75 0.82 -7.71 -2.52
N PRO A 76 1.35 -8.76 -3.19
CA PRO A 76 2.16 -8.56 -4.38
C PRO A 76 1.56 -7.60 -5.41
N PRO A 77 0.26 -7.71 -5.79
CA PRO A 77 -0.34 -6.85 -6.82
C PRO A 77 -0.40 -5.36 -6.47
N PHE A 78 -0.15 -4.98 -5.21
CA PHE A 78 -0.09 -3.58 -4.78
C PHE A 78 1.29 -2.97 -4.99
N PHE A 79 2.32 -3.81 -5.11
CA PHE A 79 3.72 -3.40 -5.10
C PHE A 79 4.49 -3.77 -6.37
N ILE A 80 3.97 -4.66 -7.19
CA ILE A 80 4.55 -5.04 -8.49
C ILE A 80 3.79 -4.36 -9.63
N ASP A 81 4.50 -4.06 -10.71
CA ASP A 81 3.89 -3.53 -11.92
C ASP A 81 3.20 -4.68 -12.67
N VAL A 82 1.88 -4.60 -12.76
CA VAL A 82 1.01 -5.56 -13.43
C VAL A 82 -0.05 -4.77 -14.20
N ASP A 83 -0.53 -5.33 -15.31
CA ASP A 83 -1.55 -4.67 -16.14
C ASP A 83 -2.77 -4.29 -15.32
N TYR A 84 -3.58 -5.28 -14.92
CA TYR A 84 -4.78 -5.07 -14.14
C TYR A 84 -5.05 -6.30 -13.28
N VAL A 85 -5.20 -6.05 -11.98
CA VAL A 85 -5.60 -7.03 -10.97
C VAL A 85 -7.09 -7.24 -11.08
N THR A 86 -7.49 -8.48 -11.39
CA THR A 86 -8.89 -8.88 -11.52
C THR A 86 -9.32 -9.73 -10.33
N ALA A 87 -10.62 -10.02 -10.22
CA ALA A 87 -11.13 -10.98 -9.23
C ALA A 87 -10.40 -12.34 -9.29
N VAL A 88 -10.03 -12.81 -10.50
CA VAL A 88 -9.29 -14.07 -10.69
C VAL A 88 -7.90 -13.98 -10.07
N THR A 89 -7.19 -12.86 -10.27
CA THR A 89 -5.88 -12.62 -9.68
C THR A 89 -5.94 -12.68 -8.15
N ILE A 90 -6.99 -12.12 -7.55
CA ILE A 90 -7.17 -12.11 -6.09
C ILE A 90 -7.53 -13.48 -5.54
N MET A 91 -8.31 -14.29 -6.26
CA MET A 91 -8.63 -15.67 -5.85
C MET A 91 -7.36 -16.54 -5.74
N ALA A 92 -6.29 -16.21 -6.45
CA ALA A 92 -5.01 -16.90 -6.36
C ALA A 92 -4.12 -16.43 -5.19
N MET A 93 -4.48 -15.33 -4.50
CA MET A 93 -3.67 -14.73 -3.44
C MET A 93 -3.83 -15.46 -2.10
N PRO A 94 -2.87 -15.31 -1.17
CA PRO A 94 -2.99 -15.83 0.19
C PRO A 94 -4.29 -15.42 0.91
N TRP A 95 -4.88 -14.28 0.54
CA TRP A 95 -6.09 -13.76 1.18
C TRP A 95 -7.33 -14.57 0.85
N ALA A 96 -7.37 -15.18 -0.34
CA ALA A 96 -8.47 -16.06 -0.73
C ALA A 96 -8.54 -17.30 0.17
N ARG A 97 -7.39 -17.73 0.72
CA ARG A 97 -7.30 -18.87 1.65
C ARG A 97 -7.69 -18.50 3.08
N ALA A 98 -7.62 -17.23 3.45
CA ALA A 98 -7.93 -16.74 4.80
C ALA A 98 -8.66 -15.38 4.79
N PRO A 99 -9.82 -15.25 4.13
CA PRO A 99 -10.46 -13.95 3.90
C PRO A 99 -10.86 -13.24 5.19
N ALA A 100 -11.18 -14.00 6.24
CA ALA A 100 -11.49 -13.43 7.56
C ALA A 100 -10.29 -12.70 8.16
N ALA A 101 -9.05 -13.20 7.98
CA ALA A 101 -7.86 -12.57 8.53
C ALA A 101 -7.54 -11.23 7.85
N PHE A 102 -7.79 -11.13 6.54
CA PHE A 102 -7.54 -9.91 5.76
C PHE A 102 -8.67 -8.87 5.86
N LYS A 103 -9.83 -9.24 6.41
CA LYS A 103 -10.95 -8.33 6.71
C LYS A 103 -10.93 -7.75 8.12
N ARG A 104 -10.05 -8.25 9.01
CA ARG A 104 -9.91 -7.74 10.39
C ARG A 104 -9.41 -6.30 10.40
N LYS A 105 -10.13 -5.40 11.07
CA LYS A 105 -9.81 -3.96 11.11
C LYS A 105 -8.57 -3.68 11.97
N GLU A 106 -8.33 -4.54 12.95
CA GLU A 106 -7.29 -4.49 13.97
C GLU A 106 -5.99 -5.21 13.56
N ALA A 107 -5.93 -5.76 12.34
CA ALA A 107 -4.74 -6.47 11.91
C ALA A 107 -3.54 -5.52 11.82
N SER A 108 -2.42 -5.89 12.46
CA SER A 108 -1.24 -5.03 12.59
C SER A 108 -0.74 -4.51 11.24
N TRP A 109 -0.75 -5.35 10.20
CA TRP A 109 -0.35 -4.96 8.86
C TRP A 109 -1.10 -3.74 8.34
N ARG A 110 -2.37 -3.52 8.72
CA ARG A 110 -3.16 -2.35 8.27
C ARG A 110 -2.57 -1.04 8.72
N HIS A 111 -1.83 -1.06 9.83
CA HIS A 111 -1.15 0.08 10.38
C HIS A 111 0.27 0.24 9.84
N MET A 112 0.76 -0.63 8.96
CA MET A 112 2.11 -0.47 8.41
C MET A 112 2.13 0.52 7.24
N LEU A 113 3.22 1.25 7.12
CA LEU A 113 3.53 2.14 5.99
C LEU A 113 3.81 1.30 4.75
N VAL A 114 3.42 1.83 3.59
CA VAL A 114 3.66 1.18 2.30
C VAL A 114 5.12 1.32 1.84
N THR A 115 5.76 2.46 2.14
CA THR A 115 7.15 2.76 1.79
C THR A 115 7.86 3.57 2.88
N GLN A 116 9.20 3.58 2.84
CA GLN A 116 10.06 4.55 3.52
C GLN A 116 11.08 5.15 2.52
N PRO A 117 11.22 6.48 2.38
CA PRO A 117 10.45 7.52 3.07
C PRO A 117 8.93 7.38 2.87
N PRO A 118 8.11 7.92 3.79
CA PRO A 118 6.68 7.69 3.76
C PRO A 118 6.02 8.32 2.53
N ALA A 119 5.30 7.52 1.75
CA ALA A 119 4.36 8.04 0.78
C ALA A 119 3.27 8.84 1.50
N ARG A 120 2.87 10.00 0.97
CA ARG A 120 1.85 10.88 1.56
C ARG A 120 0.71 11.17 0.63
N THR A 121 0.83 10.87 -0.65
CA THR A 121 -0.15 11.26 -1.65
C THR A 121 -0.51 10.07 -2.52
N VAL A 122 -1.81 9.81 -2.65
CA VAL A 122 -2.38 8.82 -3.57
C VAL A 122 -3.42 9.49 -4.45
N ALA A 123 -3.25 9.37 -5.76
CA ALA A 123 -4.31 9.65 -6.71
C ALA A 123 -5.14 8.40 -6.95
N VAL A 124 -6.46 8.54 -7.12
CA VAL A 124 -7.33 7.45 -7.60
C VAL A 124 -7.98 7.92 -8.89
N THR A 125 -7.81 7.13 -9.95
CA THR A 125 -8.45 7.36 -11.25
C THR A 125 -9.38 6.19 -11.53
N GLU A 126 -10.68 6.44 -11.61
CA GLU A 126 -11.68 5.42 -11.92
C GLU A 126 -12.25 5.64 -13.31
N LEU A 127 -12.07 4.65 -14.18
CA LEU A 127 -12.70 4.53 -15.48
C LEU A 127 -13.93 3.64 -15.39
N ARG A 128 -15.07 4.13 -15.87
CA ARG A 128 -16.26 3.32 -16.09
C ARG A 128 -16.65 3.33 -17.56
N VAL A 129 -16.83 2.14 -18.10
CA VAL A 129 -17.37 1.93 -19.45
C VAL A 129 -18.68 1.17 -19.33
N GLN A 130 -19.78 1.84 -19.62
CA GLN A 130 -21.15 1.33 -19.49
C GLN A 130 -22.01 1.86 -20.64
N TRP A 131 -22.81 1.01 -21.27
CA TRP A 131 -23.73 1.42 -22.35
C TRP A 131 -23.08 2.28 -23.45
N ALA A 132 -21.82 1.94 -23.83
CA ALA A 132 -20.98 2.73 -24.76
C ALA A 132 -20.67 4.18 -24.33
N ARG A 133 -20.89 4.53 -23.06
CA ARG A 133 -20.42 5.77 -22.44
C ARG A 133 -19.17 5.49 -21.62
N ILE A 134 -18.24 6.44 -21.66
CA ILE A 134 -17.05 6.45 -20.84
C ILE A 134 -17.22 7.56 -19.81
N SER A 135 -16.97 7.26 -18.54
CA SER A 135 -16.79 8.27 -17.51
C SER A 135 -15.48 8.03 -16.76
N VAL A 136 -14.79 9.12 -16.48
CA VAL A 136 -13.55 9.13 -15.71
C VAL A 136 -13.79 9.96 -14.46
N ARG A 137 -13.42 9.42 -13.31
CA ARG A 137 -13.37 10.15 -12.04
C ARG A 137 -11.94 10.19 -11.56
N HIS A 138 -11.49 11.37 -11.14
CA HIS A 138 -10.20 11.55 -10.51
C HIS A 138 -10.41 12.09 -9.11
N ALA A 139 -9.58 11.66 -8.17
CA ALA A 139 -9.51 12.24 -6.86
C ALA A 139 -8.11 12.04 -6.28
N ARG A 140 -7.75 12.91 -5.34
CA ARG A 140 -6.46 12.91 -4.68
C ARG A 140 -6.67 12.85 -3.18
N TRP A 141 -5.92 11.98 -2.51
CA TRP A 141 -5.88 11.88 -1.07
C TRP A 141 -4.49 12.20 -0.58
N ASN A 142 -4.45 13.15 0.34
CA ASN A 142 -3.25 13.53 1.06
C ASN A 142 -3.34 12.92 2.46
N GLU A 143 -2.42 12.01 2.77
CA GLU A 143 -2.19 11.46 4.10
C GLU A 143 -1.17 12.34 4.82
N PRO A 144 -1.59 13.15 5.83
CA PRO A 144 -0.73 14.17 6.43
C PRO A 144 0.55 13.60 7.05
N THR A 145 0.47 12.37 7.54
CA THR A 145 1.59 11.69 8.21
C THR A 145 2.28 10.72 7.26
N ALA A 146 1.58 9.66 6.87
CA ALA A 146 2.07 8.61 5.99
C ALA A 146 0.94 7.72 5.51
N LEU A 147 1.00 7.31 4.25
CA LEU A 147 0.08 6.35 3.65
C LEU A 147 0.32 4.95 4.22
N ARG A 148 -0.70 4.43 4.88
CA ARG A 148 -0.72 3.07 5.42
C ARG A 148 -1.43 2.12 4.47
N ILE A 149 -1.01 0.87 4.46
CA ILE A 149 -1.60 -0.14 3.57
C ILE A 149 -3.07 -0.39 3.87
N GLY A 150 -3.54 -0.23 5.11
CA GLY A 150 -4.96 -0.37 5.45
C GLY A 150 -5.83 0.58 4.63
N LYS A 151 -5.39 1.84 4.46
CA LYS A 151 -6.10 2.83 3.63
C LYS A 151 -6.08 2.45 2.16
N LEU A 152 -4.92 2.07 1.63
CA LEU A 152 -4.77 1.66 0.24
C LEU A 152 -5.60 0.40 -0.07
N TYR A 153 -5.62 -0.54 0.85
CA TYR A 153 -6.46 -1.75 0.80
C TYR A 153 -7.95 -1.37 0.76
N ASP A 154 -8.40 -0.48 1.63
CA ASP A 154 -9.80 -0.04 1.66
C ASP A 154 -10.23 0.75 0.41
N LEU A 155 -9.28 1.41 -0.29
CA LEU A 155 -9.53 2.07 -1.57
C LEU A 155 -9.66 1.07 -2.73
N ALA A 156 -8.83 0.03 -2.76
CA ALA A 156 -8.76 -0.92 -3.87
C ALA A 156 -9.82 -2.04 -3.77
N VAL A 157 -10.04 -2.58 -2.56
CA VAL A 157 -10.81 -3.81 -2.36
C VAL A 157 -12.31 -3.72 -2.70
N PRO A 158 -13.02 -2.60 -2.52
CA PRO A 158 -14.41 -2.48 -2.96
C PRO A 158 -14.64 -2.75 -4.46
N PHE A 159 -13.57 -2.67 -5.27
CA PHE A 159 -13.59 -2.95 -6.70
C PHE A 159 -13.23 -4.40 -7.04
N ILE A 160 -12.70 -5.15 -6.08
CA ILE A 160 -12.29 -6.54 -6.26
C ILE A 160 -13.50 -7.48 -6.24
N ASP A 161 -14.53 -7.16 -5.45
CA ASP A 161 -15.75 -7.98 -5.35
C ASP A 161 -16.65 -7.90 -6.60
N ARG A 162 -16.30 -7.04 -7.58
CA ARG A 162 -17.06 -6.86 -8.82
C ARG A 162 -16.35 -7.60 -9.95
N VAL A 163 -16.97 -8.64 -10.50
CA VAL A 163 -16.42 -9.47 -11.60
C VAL A 163 -15.96 -8.65 -12.82
N ARG A 164 -16.52 -7.46 -13.01
CA ARG A 164 -16.24 -6.54 -14.13
C ARG A 164 -15.27 -5.41 -13.80
N SER A 165 -14.71 -5.43 -12.61
CA SER A 165 -13.76 -4.43 -12.15
C SER A 165 -12.35 -5.00 -12.07
N SER A 166 -11.40 -4.10 -12.27
CA SER A 166 -9.99 -4.38 -12.08
C SER A 166 -9.28 -3.12 -11.62
N PHE A 167 -8.12 -3.27 -11.01
CA PHE A 167 -7.31 -2.13 -10.60
C PHE A 167 -5.83 -2.38 -10.85
N ARG A 168 -5.02 -1.32 -10.87
CA ARG A 168 -3.56 -1.41 -10.82
C ARG A 168 -3.00 -0.28 -9.97
N ILE A 169 -1.81 -0.48 -9.43
CA ILE A 169 -1.09 0.53 -8.68
C ILE A 169 0.15 0.93 -9.45
N ARG A 170 0.23 2.21 -9.82
CA ARG A 170 1.42 2.81 -10.41
C ARG A 170 2.17 3.58 -9.33
N TRP A 171 3.42 3.19 -9.11
CA TRP A 171 4.32 3.88 -8.20
C TRP A 171 5.05 4.98 -8.97
N HIS A 172 5.04 6.18 -8.39
CA HIS A 172 5.77 7.33 -8.93
C HIS A 172 6.96 7.65 -8.00
N GLY A 173 7.90 8.45 -8.50
CA GLY A 173 9.02 8.96 -7.72
C GLY A 173 8.58 9.96 -6.63
N ALA A 174 9.50 10.83 -6.22
CA ALA A 174 9.14 11.93 -5.35
C ALA A 174 8.15 12.88 -6.08
N PRO A 175 7.15 13.45 -5.38
CA PRO A 175 6.27 14.46 -5.97
C PRO A 175 7.08 15.60 -6.60
N GLY A 176 6.91 15.85 -7.89
CA GLY A 176 7.55 16.94 -8.63
C GLY A 176 8.55 16.55 -9.72
N ASP A 177 8.86 15.25 -9.90
CA ASP A 177 9.89 14.79 -10.85
C ASP A 177 9.38 14.59 -12.30
N GLY A 178 8.13 14.92 -12.65
CA GLY A 178 7.57 14.64 -13.97
C GLY A 178 6.47 15.58 -14.47
N VAL A 179 6.12 15.48 -15.75
CA VAL A 179 4.99 16.18 -16.38
C VAL A 179 3.92 15.13 -16.71
N GLY A 180 2.79 15.13 -15.99
CA GLY A 180 1.66 14.22 -16.22
C GLY A 180 0.75 14.04 -14.99
N VAL A 181 -0.47 13.53 -15.18
CA VAL A 181 -1.40 13.27 -14.07
C VAL A 181 -0.81 12.20 -13.14
N GLY A 182 -0.46 12.63 -11.92
CA GLY A 182 0.25 11.82 -10.92
C GLY A 182 1.69 12.24 -10.64
N SER A 183 2.24 13.23 -11.37
CA SER A 183 3.59 13.78 -11.13
C SER A 183 3.81 14.28 -9.70
N ASP A 184 2.74 14.71 -9.03
CA ASP A 184 2.77 15.27 -7.68
C ASP A 184 2.31 14.26 -6.63
N THR A 185 2.10 13.00 -7.00
CA THR A 185 1.67 11.94 -6.10
C THR A 185 2.69 10.84 -5.98
N ASN A 186 2.83 10.22 -4.81
CA ASN A 186 3.72 9.06 -4.66
C ASN A 186 3.22 7.83 -5.42
N LEU A 187 1.90 7.69 -5.58
CA LEU A 187 1.32 6.59 -6.35
C LEU A 187 -0.05 6.96 -6.91
N THR A 188 -0.45 6.25 -7.96
CA THR A 188 -1.81 6.27 -8.51
C THR A 188 -2.43 4.88 -8.44
N LEU A 189 -3.64 4.80 -7.88
CA LEU A 189 -4.53 3.65 -7.97
C LEU A 189 -5.47 3.86 -9.17
N ASP A 190 -5.21 3.15 -10.26
CA ASP A 190 -6.12 3.16 -11.41
C ASP A 190 -7.14 2.05 -11.24
N ILE A 191 -8.42 2.37 -11.38
CA ILE A 191 -9.54 1.46 -11.27
C ILE A 191 -10.28 1.46 -12.60
N ARG A 192 -10.66 0.29 -13.09
CA ARG A 192 -11.48 0.12 -14.29
C ARG A 192 -12.71 -0.69 -13.96
N TYR A 193 -13.85 -0.27 -14.48
CA TYR A 193 -15.08 -1.04 -14.58
C TYR A 193 -15.49 -1.10 -16.05
N ILE A 194 -15.66 -2.30 -16.59
CA ILE A 194 -16.03 -2.49 -17.99
C ILE A 194 -17.22 -3.43 -18.08
N GLU A 195 -18.35 -2.91 -18.57
CA GLU A 195 -19.60 -3.67 -18.64
C GLU A 195 -19.54 -4.86 -19.61
N SER A 196 -18.76 -4.75 -20.69
CA SER A 196 -18.61 -5.78 -21.72
C SER A 196 -17.18 -5.90 -22.26
N HIS A 197 -16.66 -7.13 -22.29
CA HIS A 197 -15.32 -7.44 -22.81
C HIS A 197 -15.10 -7.04 -24.28
N LYS A 198 -16.17 -6.88 -25.08
CA LYS A 198 -16.07 -6.45 -26.49
C LYS A 198 -15.59 -5.00 -26.65
N GLN A 199 -15.50 -4.22 -25.57
CA GLN A 199 -15.09 -2.81 -25.60
C GLN A 199 -13.63 -2.55 -25.18
N LEU A 200 -12.90 -3.58 -24.73
CA LEU A 200 -11.55 -3.46 -24.17
C LEU A 200 -10.54 -2.78 -25.12
N SER A 201 -10.45 -3.23 -26.38
CA SER A 201 -9.39 -2.77 -27.30
C SER A 201 -9.53 -1.32 -27.79
N ARG A 202 -10.72 -0.70 -27.69
CA ARG A 202 -10.96 0.71 -28.05
C ARG A 202 -10.73 1.66 -26.88
N VAL A 203 -10.82 1.15 -25.65
CA VAL A 203 -10.77 1.94 -24.41
C VAL A 203 -9.34 2.19 -23.95
N ASP A 204 -8.42 1.24 -24.16
CA ASP A 204 -7.02 1.36 -23.71
C ASP A 204 -6.31 2.60 -24.29
N LYS A 205 -6.48 2.85 -25.60
CA LYS A 205 -5.86 4.00 -26.28
C LYS A 205 -6.48 5.35 -25.89
N GLN A 206 -7.78 5.36 -25.59
CA GLN A 206 -8.50 6.58 -25.20
C GLN A 206 -8.27 6.92 -23.72
N PHE A 207 -8.18 5.91 -22.85
CA PHE A 207 -7.96 6.11 -21.42
C PHE A 207 -6.57 6.67 -21.11
N GLU A 208 -5.52 6.20 -21.79
CA GLU A 208 -4.18 6.77 -21.62
C GLU A 208 -4.08 8.23 -22.13
N SER A 209 -4.86 8.57 -23.16
CA SER A 209 -4.96 9.94 -23.67
C SER A 209 -5.76 10.85 -22.74
N ASP A 210 -6.94 10.40 -22.29
CA ASP A 210 -7.87 11.19 -21.48
C ASP A 210 -7.42 11.30 -20.02
N ALA A 211 -6.75 10.28 -19.46
CA ALA A 211 -6.12 10.38 -18.15
C ALA A 211 -5.00 11.44 -18.13
N ASN A 212 -4.38 11.72 -19.27
CA ASN A 212 -3.41 12.80 -19.43
C ASN A 212 -4.04 14.17 -19.75
N GLN A 213 -5.34 14.23 -20.09
CA GLN A 213 -6.08 15.44 -20.46
C GLN A 213 -7.21 15.82 -19.47
N ALA A 214 -7.46 15.00 -18.45
CA ALA A 214 -8.54 15.21 -17.50
C ALA A 214 -8.31 16.49 -16.67
N VAL A 215 -9.25 17.43 -16.78
CA VAL A 215 -9.34 18.62 -15.93
C VAL A 215 -9.73 18.18 -14.52
N ASP A 216 -9.05 18.72 -13.51
CA ASP A 216 -9.38 18.51 -12.09
C ASP A 216 -10.86 18.83 -11.84
N ILE A 217 -11.68 17.80 -11.61
CA ILE A 217 -13.03 17.98 -11.07
C ILE A 217 -12.87 17.93 -9.54
N GLU A 218 -13.14 19.07 -8.90
CA GLU A 218 -12.99 19.25 -7.46
C GLU A 218 -13.77 18.20 -6.64
N PHE A 219 -13.06 17.75 -5.59
CA PHE A 219 -13.50 17.14 -4.33
C PHE A 219 -15.02 17.02 -4.12
N GLY A 220 -15.61 15.97 -4.69
CA GLY A 220 -16.83 15.38 -4.17
C GLY A 220 -16.47 14.23 -3.23
N GLU A 221 -17.13 14.14 -2.07
CA GLU A 221 -17.03 12.98 -1.19
C GLU A 221 -17.16 11.71 -2.03
N TRP A 222 -16.15 10.85 -1.96
CA TRP A 222 -16.19 9.51 -2.53
C TRP A 222 -17.19 8.68 -1.71
N GLY A 223 -18.48 8.92 -1.95
CA GLY A 223 -19.54 8.08 -1.43
C GLY A 223 -19.41 6.68 -2.02
N PRO A 224 -19.91 5.64 -1.33
CA PRO A 224 -20.03 4.33 -1.93
C PRO A 224 -20.74 4.49 -3.28
N PRO A 225 -20.25 3.85 -4.36
CA PRO A 225 -20.90 3.96 -5.65
C PRO A 225 -22.38 3.55 -5.52
N PRO A 226 -23.30 4.23 -6.23
CA PRO A 226 -24.72 3.86 -6.18
C PRO A 226 -24.87 2.36 -6.51
N GLY A 227 -25.72 1.71 -5.71
CA GLY A 227 -25.94 0.26 -5.69
C GLY A 227 -26.42 -0.30 -7.01
#